data_AF-A0ABD0LKI6-F1
#
_entry.id   AF-A0ABD0LKI6-F1
#
_cell.length_a   1.000
_cell.length_b   1.000
_cell.length_c   1.000
_cell.angle_alpha   90.00
_cell.angle_beta   90.00
_cell.angle_gamma   90.00
#
_symmetry.space_group_name_H-M   'P 1'
#
loop_
_entity.id
_entity.type
_entity.pdbx_description
1 polymer ?
#
loop_
_entity_poly.entity_id
_entity_poly.type
_entity_poly.pdbx_seq_one_letter_code
_entity_poly.pdbx_strand_id
1 'polypeptide(L)'
;MATDAAACSKCHHKAIDAVSANTFASMATSQPTSPVKRTSLVTPSAAPIAEQFYRKPLPDTCIPFASNEGKKIFREALATEHMNCYFRLASQFRTQDEPAYCGLATLIMVLNALEIDPGRVWKGPWKWYHENMLDCCIPTELVRKHGITFDEFVCLANCNSLDTEFVRADDSTSEETFRELVKQITTKEDCFLIMSYSRPALGQTGDGHFAPVSGYHPERDLVLVLDTARFKYPPHWVALPLLFKSMQAVDRATGLPRGYIKVWPSQDSKALLLFKISDGFGINSSPVTLENYQNFLTTWMQFLARPTLSTDETQLDIIIAEALQGFLSFASTLSAENFVLTTQQHIQCTRACKVHCVIDELLRSLEQTPIFTAVCKEVEKLPGSEIHKLENIFGVWPGVSISNKAERLMTTPGEIRVPPCGQDACDLNQGMVLCHFIAIFLLSWPYGASFTDGTLSRALLKASQSVLNKTRCQYLKEESTTLRRQLKKLMGYHSPTILSPKLPPCAPK
;
A
#
# COMPACT_ATOMS: atom_id res chain seq x y z
N MET A 1 -5.65 40.77 52.51
CA MET A 1 -7.05 40.34 52.63
C MET A 1 -7.23 39.27 51.56
N ALA A 2 -7.19 37.96 51.83
CA ALA A 2 -7.87 37.17 52.87
C ALA A 2 -9.41 37.27 52.71
N THR A 3 -10.19 36.18 52.62
CA THR A 3 -9.90 34.72 52.56
C THR A 3 -10.47 34.12 51.24
N ASP A 4 -10.75 32.83 50.97
CA ASP A 4 -10.77 31.58 51.76
C ASP A 4 -10.60 30.31 50.87
N ALA A 5 -10.71 29.10 51.45
CA ALA A 5 -10.64 27.81 50.75
C ALA A 5 -11.69 26.79 51.22
N ALA A 6 -12.08 25.83 50.38
CA ALA A 6 -12.68 24.55 50.83
C ALA A 6 -12.56 23.43 49.78
N ALA A 7 -12.12 22.24 50.21
CA ALA A 7 -12.17 21.01 49.43
C ALA A 7 -13.35 20.13 49.89
N CYS A 8 -13.78 19.16 49.07
CA CYS A 8 -14.73 18.13 49.49
C CYS A 8 -14.28 16.73 48.99
N SER A 9 -14.60 15.68 49.76
CA SER A 9 -14.00 14.36 49.61
C SER A 9 -14.97 13.21 49.94
N LYS A 10 -14.74 12.05 49.33
CA LYS A 10 -15.20 10.68 49.71
C LYS A 10 -16.68 10.32 49.53
N CYS A 11 -16.90 9.20 48.81
CA CYS A 11 -17.80 8.05 49.07
C CYS A 11 -17.85 7.18 47.79
N HIS A 12 -18.01 5.84 47.78
CA HIS A 12 -18.42 4.87 48.82
C HIS A 12 -17.63 3.55 48.72
N HIS A 13 -17.40 2.90 49.87
CA HIS A 13 -17.43 1.44 49.99
C HIS A 13 -18.75 1.03 50.66
N LYS A 14 -19.29 -0.14 50.28
CA LYS A 14 -20.23 -0.91 51.12
C LYS A 14 -19.93 -2.41 50.98
N ALA A 15 -19.78 -3.07 52.12
CA ALA A 15 -19.85 -4.52 52.26
C ALA A 15 -21.16 -4.87 53.00
N ILE A 16 -21.69 -6.08 52.78
CA ILE A 16 -22.79 -6.63 53.58
C ILE A 16 -22.49 -8.12 53.85
N ASP A 17 -22.14 -8.38 55.10
CA ASP A 17 -22.53 -9.46 56.02
C ASP A 17 -22.60 -10.95 55.63
N ALA A 18 -22.31 -11.75 56.66
CA ALA A 18 -22.23 -13.21 56.66
C ALA A 18 -23.47 -13.86 57.30
N VAL A 19 -23.60 -15.19 57.13
CA VAL A 19 -24.49 -16.03 57.93
C VAL A 19 -23.69 -17.23 58.46
N SER A 20 -23.87 -17.56 59.74
CA SER A 20 -23.23 -18.70 60.43
C SER A 20 -24.26 -19.64 61.05
N ALA A 21 -24.02 -20.95 60.94
CA ALA A 21 -24.53 -22.05 61.76
C ALA A 21 -23.83 -23.34 61.28
N ASN A 22 -23.54 -24.39 62.07
CA ASN A 22 -23.83 -24.63 63.48
C ASN A 22 -22.79 -25.60 64.10
N THR A 23 -22.68 -25.63 65.42
CA THR A 23 -21.73 -26.46 66.18
C THR A 23 -22.29 -27.84 66.54
N PHE A 24 -21.48 -28.90 66.51
CA PHE A 24 -21.69 -30.10 67.34
C PHE A 24 -20.35 -30.79 67.67
N ALA A 25 -20.26 -31.39 68.85
CA ALA A 25 -19.09 -32.11 69.36
C ALA A 25 -19.52 -33.45 70.00
N SER A 26 -18.71 -34.51 69.84
CA SER A 26 -18.65 -35.66 70.76
C SER A 26 -17.47 -36.60 70.43
N MET A 27 -17.20 -37.56 71.32
CA MET A 27 -15.95 -38.34 71.44
C MET A 27 -15.88 -39.67 70.65
N ALA A 28 -14.62 -40.12 70.53
CA ALA A 28 -14.06 -41.34 69.97
C ALA A 28 -14.81 -42.70 70.09
N THR A 29 -14.55 -43.61 69.13
CA THR A 29 -14.08 -44.99 69.40
C THR A 29 -13.58 -45.74 68.13
N SER A 30 -12.66 -46.70 68.35
CA SER A 30 -12.25 -47.86 67.51
C SER A 30 -11.79 -47.71 66.04
N GLN A 31 -10.55 -48.16 65.80
CA GLN A 31 -10.00 -48.75 64.55
C GLN A 31 -10.33 -50.28 64.48
N PRO A 32 -9.94 -51.05 63.42
CA PRO A 32 -9.56 -50.69 62.04
C PRO A 32 -10.32 -51.52 60.96
N THR A 33 -10.12 -51.24 59.66
CA THR A 33 -9.68 -52.21 58.60
C THR A 33 -9.73 -51.62 57.17
N SER A 34 -8.86 -52.15 56.29
CA SER A 34 -8.86 -52.04 54.81
C SER A 34 -8.35 -50.73 54.15
N PRO A 35 -7.41 -50.81 53.18
CA PRO A 35 -6.84 -49.64 52.50
C PRO A 35 -7.68 -49.23 51.28
N VAL A 36 -8.45 -48.14 51.40
CA VAL A 36 -9.07 -47.48 50.24
C VAL A 36 -8.00 -46.66 49.51
N LYS A 37 -7.77 -46.96 48.22
CA LYS A 37 -6.86 -46.18 47.37
C LYS A 37 -7.30 -44.72 47.33
N ARG A 38 -6.43 -43.79 47.75
CA ARG A 38 -6.60 -42.36 47.47
C ARG A 38 -6.57 -42.15 45.96
N THR A 39 -7.73 -41.97 45.35
CA THR A 39 -7.84 -41.25 44.08
C THR A 39 -7.38 -39.83 44.33
N SER A 40 -6.20 -39.49 43.79
CA SER A 40 -5.73 -38.11 43.76
C SER A 40 -6.75 -37.27 42.98
N LEU A 41 -7.40 -36.33 43.64
CA LEU A 41 -8.12 -35.25 42.98
C LEU A 41 -7.09 -34.49 42.13
N VAL A 42 -7.10 -34.74 40.83
CA VAL A 42 -6.33 -33.97 39.86
C VAL A 42 -6.99 -32.58 39.82
N THR A 43 -6.39 -31.65 40.55
CA THR A 43 -6.69 -30.23 40.39
C THR A 43 -6.44 -29.88 38.92
N PRO A 44 -7.40 -29.27 38.21
CA PRO A 44 -7.16 -28.79 36.86
C PRO A 44 -5.98 -27.82 36.92
N SER A 45 -4.91 -28.11 36.18
CA SER A 45 -3.79 -27.18 36.05
C SER A 45 -4.35 -25.88 35.48
N ALA A 46 -4.31 -24.81 36.27
CA ALA A 46 -4.72 -23.51 35.78
C ALA A 46 -3.85 -23.17 34.58
N ALA A 47 -4.47 -22.88 33.42
CA ALA A 47 -3.74 -22.46 32.25
C ALA A 47 -2.83 -21.28 32.63
N PRO A 48 -1.54 -21.29 32.23
CA PRO A 48 -0.61 -20.24 32.64
C PRO A 48 -1.19 -18.88 32.26
N ILE A 49 -1.31 -18.01 33.26
CA ILE A 49 -1.83 -16.65 33.06
C ILE A 49 -0.94 -15.98 32.01
N ALA A 50 -1.52 -15.66 30.86
CA ALA A 50 -0.78 -15.06 29.76
C ALA A 50 -0.10 -13.78 30.25
N GLU A 51 1.21 -13.65 29.99
CA GLU A 51 1.99 -12.52 30.47
C GLU A 51 1.45 -11.20 29.87
N GLN A 52 1.03 -10.28 30.74
CA GLN A 52 0.45 -9.00 30.32
C GLN A 52 1.46 -7.87 30.52
N PHE A 53 1.53 -6.94 29.57
CA PHE A 53 2.46 -5.82 29.60
C PHE A 53 1.72 -4.47 29.55
N TYR A 54 2.03 -3.59 30.49
CA TYR A 54 1.68 -2.17 30.40
C TYR A 54 2.94 -1.35 30.09
N ARG A 55 3.12 -1.02 28.81
CA ARG A 55 4.30 -0.31 28.28
C ARG A 55 5.64 -1.01 28.58
N LYS A 56 6.74 -0.39 28.13
CA LYS A 56 8.11 -0.69 28.55
C LYS A 56 8.82 0.64 28.86
N PRO A 57 9.75 0.69 29.83
CA PRO A 57 10.57 1.88 30.05
C PRO A 57 11.44 2.14 28.82
N LEU A 58 11.58 3.42 28.44
CA LEU A 58 12.55 3.79 27.42
C LEU A 58 13.98 3.57 27.96
N PRO A 59 14.91 3.07 27.14
CA PRO A 59 16.33 3.00 27.48
C PRO A 59 16.96 4.39 27.54
N ASP A 60 18.09 4.54 28.23
CA ASP A 60 18.81 5.81 28.42
C ASP A 60 19.29 6.48 27.12
N THR A 61 19.35 5.71 26.03
CA THR A 61 19.59 6.18 24.64
C THR A 61 18.44 7.02 24.07
N CYS A 62 17.28 7.05 24.72
CA CYS A 62 16.04 7.64 24.24
C CYS A 62 15.46 8.63 25.25
N ILE A 63 15.47 9.93 24.94
CA ILE A 63 14.91 10.96 25.84
C ILE A 63 13.38 11.03 25.64
N PRO A 64 12.55 10.77 26.67
CA PRO A 64 11.09 10.77 26.51
C PRO A 64 10.56 12.15 26.12
N PHE A 65 9.74 12.25 25.07
CA PHE A 65 9.22 13.52 24.55
C PHE A 65 8.49 14.36 25.61
N ALA A 66 7.70 13.72 26.47
CA ALA A 66 6.91 14.38 27.51
C ALA A 66 7.72 14.80 28.76
N SER A 67 9.00 14.42 28.85
CA SER A 67 9.89 14.82 29.95
C SER A 67 10.21 16.33 29.92
N ASN A 68 10.75 16.87 31.01
CA ASN A 68 11.17 18.28 31.04
C ASN A 68 12.25 18.57 29.99
N GLU A 69 13.18 17.63 29.78
CA GLU A 69 14.22 17.74 28.76
C GLU A 69 13.66 17.58 27.34
N GLY A 70 12.77 16.60 27.11
CA GLY A 70 12.11 16.42 25.81
C GLY A 70 11.29 17.64 25.38
N LYS A 71 10.64 18.33 26.34
CA LYS A 71 9.94 19.62 26.12
C LYS A 71 10.90 20.79 25.88
N LYS A 72 12.10 20.75 26.45
CA LYS A 72 13.15 21.75 26.23
C LYS A 72 13.70 21.61 24.80
N ILE A 73 14.13 20.40 24.44
CA ILE A 73 14.59 20.05 23.09
C ILE A 73 13.54 20.41 22.03
N PHE A 74 12.25 20.14 22.28
CA PHE A 74 11.17 20.55 21.36
C PHE A 74 11.11 22.07 21.13
N ARG A 75 11.23 22.88 22.19
CA ARG A 75 11.21 24.36 22.06
C ARG A 75 12.45 24.89 21.32
N GLU A 76 13.62 24.30 21.58
CA GLU A 76 14.89 24.62 20.94
C GLU A 76 14.86 24.27 19.44
N ALA A 77 14.39 23.06 19.10
CA ALA A 77 14.17 22.62 17.72
C ALA A 77 13.12 23.46 16.98
N LEU A 78 12.00 23.82 17.63
CA LEU A 78 10.95 24.65 17.03
C LEU A 78 11.45 26.07 16.73
N ALA A 79 12.28 26.65 17.60
CA ALA A 79 12.90 27.95 17.38
C ALA A 79 13.91 27.96 16.20
N THR A 80 14.34 26.79 15.73
CA THR A 80 15.22 26.60 14.56
C THR A 80 14.49 26.06 13.33
N GLU A 81 13.14 26.14 13.30
CA GLU A 81 12.26 25.70 12.20
C GLU A 81 12.32 24.19 11.85
N HIS A 82 13.14 23.39 12.55
CA HIS A 82 13.27 21.94 12.36
C HIS A 82 12.15 21.12 13.03
N MET A 83 10.97 21.71 13.17
CA MET A 83 9.75 21.07 13.69
C MET A 83 8.53 21.29 12.78
N ASN A 84 8.68 21.85 11.58
CA ASN A 84 7.52 22.14 10.71
C ASN A 84 6.76 20.87 10.34
N CYS A 85 7.48 19.78 10.03
CA CYS A 85 6.87 18.49 9.72
C CYS A 85 6.08 17.88 10.90
N TYR A 86 6.40 18.28 12.14
CA TYR A 86 5.75 17.78 13.36
C TYR A 86 4.27 18.05 13.37
N PHE A 87 3.82 19.26 13.02
CA PHE A 87 2.42 19.66 13.19
C PHE A 87 1.49 18.82 12.33
N ARG A 88 1.88 18.60 11.07
CA ARG A 88 1.19 17.71 10.13
C ARG A 88 1.14 16.26 10.63
N LEU A 89 2.28 15.70 11.05
CA LEU A 89 2.36 14.31 11.52
C LEU A 89 1.65 14.08 12.87
N ALA A 90 1.77 15.03 13.80
CA ALA A 90 1.15 14.96 15.13
C ALA A 90 -0.38 15.02 15.06
N SER A 91 -0.94 15.81 14.13
CA SER A 91 -2.38 15.82 13.85
C SER A 91 -2.92 14.48 13.37
N GLN A 92 -2.06 13.60 12.83
CA GLN A 92 -2.42 12.25 12.38
C GLN A 92 -1.97 11.14 13.32
N PHE A 93 -1.27 11.48 14.41
CA PHE A 93 -0.57 10.49 15.22
C PHE A 93 -1.56 9.54 15.90
N ARG A 94 -1.49 8.26 15.53
CA ARG A 94 -2.37 7.18 15.99
C ARG A 94 -1.57 6.04 16.61
N THR A 95 -2.28 5.12 17.26
CA THR A 95 -1.73 3.82 17.65
C THR A 95 -1.91 2.88 16.46
N GLN A 96 -0.92 2.04 16.16
CA GLN A 96 -1.08 0.93 15.22
C GLN A 96 -2.13 -0.06 15.76
N ASP A 97 -3.06 -0.54 14.92
CA ASP A 97 -4.18 -1.36 15.40
C ASP A 97 -3.75 -2.79 15.77
N GLU A 98 -2.68 -3.29 15.13
CA GLU A 98 -2.07 -4.60 15.40
C GLU A 98 -0.59 -4.44 15.79
N PRO A 99 0.00 -5.34 16.62
CA PRO A 99 1.43 -5.30 16.96
C PRO A 99 2.40 -5.32 15.76
N ALA A 100 1.97 -5.87 14.63
CA ALA A 100 2.73 -5.93 13.38
C ALA A 100 2.56 -4.69 12.47
N TYR A 101 1.51 -3.88 12.67
CA TYR A 101 1.08 -2.83 11.73
C TYR A 101 1.90 -1.54 11.74
N CYS A 102 3.07 -1.47 12.38
CA CYS A 102 3.86 -0.22 12.48
C CYS A 102 4.18 0.47 11.15
N GLY A 103 4.43 -0.31 10.08
CA GLY A 103 4.60 0.21 8.73
C GLY A 103 3.30 0.81 8.17
N LEU A 104 2.17 0.12 8.35
CA LEU A 104 0.86 0.61 7.92
C LEU A 104 0.46 1.89 8.67
N ALA A 105 0.63 1.90 10.00
CA ALA A 105 0.38 3.07 10.86
C ALA A 105 1.16 4.30 10.40
N THR A 106 2.46 4.11 10.18
CA THR A 106 3.36 5.17 9.73
C THR A 106 2.97 5.68 8.36
N LEU A 107 2.62 4.78 7.42
CA LEU A 107 2.21 5.19 6.09
C LEU A 107 0.88 5.94 6.09
N ILE A 108 -0.15 5.51 6.85
CA ILE A 108 -1.42 6.27 6.89
C ILE A 108 -1.31 7.58 7.66
N MET A 109 -0.40 7.69 8.64
CA MET A 109 -0.08 9.00 9.24
C MET A 109 0.42 9.96 8.17
N VAL A 110 1.32 9.50 7.31
CA VAL A 110 1.92 10.29 6.24
C VAL A 110 0.92 10.63 5.13
N LEU A 111 0.12 9.65 4.67
CA LEU A 111 -0.92 9.86 3.65
C LEU A 111 -1.97 10.89 4.09
N ASN A 112 -2.45 10.80 5.34
CA ASN A 112 -3.40 11.78 5.88
C ASN A 112 -2.72 13.14 6.19
N ALA A 113 -1.43 13.17 6.52
CA ALA A 113 -0.67 14.40 6.76
C ALA A 113 -0.43 15.20 5.46
N LEU A 114 -0.29 14.47 4.34
CA LEU A 114 -0.23 14.98 2.97
C LEU A 114 -1.61 15.21 2.32
N GLU A 115 -2.71 15.04 3.07
CA GLU A 115 -4.09 15.26 2.61
C GLU A 115 -4.50 14.45 1.36
N ILE A 116 -3.92 13.25 1.18
CA ILE A 116 -4.24 12.37 0.04
C ILE A 116 -5.65 11.77 0.21
N ASP A 117 -6.56 12.02 -0.75
CA ASP A 117 -7.87 11.35 -0.81
C ASP A 117 -7.66 9.85 -1.17
N PRO A 118 -8.05 8.89 -0.29
CA PRO A 118 -7.94 7.46 -0.57
C PRO A 118 -8.88 6.95 -1.68
N GLY A 119 -9.75 7.79 -2.23
CA GLY A 119 -10.79 7.43 -3.20
C GLY A 119 -11.98 6.72 -2.56
N ARG A 120 -11.72 5.82 -1.59
CA ARG A 120 -12.70 5.00 -0.86
C ARG A 120 -13.18 5.62 0.46
N VAL A 121 -14.42 5.28 0.84
CA VAL A 121 -15.02 5.62 2.14
C VAL A 121 -14.39 4.77 3.24
N TRP A 122 -14.08 5.38 4.38
CA TRP A 122 -13.65 4.70 5.60
C TRP A 122 -14.82 4.41 6.54
N LYS A 123 -15.60 5.45 6.88
CA LYS A 123 -16.69 5.33 7.87
C LYS A 123 -17.77 6.40 7.65
N GLY A 124 -19.02 5.96 7.53
CA GLY A 124 -20.13 6.88 7.23
C GLY A 124 -19.92 7.56 5.86
N PRO A 125 -20.05 8.89 5.75
CA PRO A 125 -19.74 9.62 4.51
C PRO A 125 -18.25 9.94 4.34
N TRP A 126 -17.39 9.63 5.32
CA TRP A 126 -16.03 10.13 5.39
C TRP A 126 -15.04 9.22 4.65
N LYS A 127 -14.23 9.80 3.78
CA LYS A 127 -13.02 9.20 3.24
C LYS A 127 -11.83 9.60 4.12
N TRP A 128 -11.00 8.63 4.49
CA TRP A 128 -9.79 8.84 5.29
C TRP A 128 -8.89 7.61 5.19
N TYR A 129 -7.57 7.76 5.20
CA TYR A 129 -6.70 6.58 5.18
C TYR A 129 -6.71 5.84 6.51
N HIS A 130 -6.87 4.52 6.44
CA HIS A 130 -6.88 3.59 7.56
C HIS A 130 -6.04 2.33 7.22
N GLU A 131 -5.56 1.57 8.21
CA GLU A 131 -4.56 0.51 7.95
C GLU A 131 -5.10 -0.64 7.09
N ASN A 132 -6.40 -0.93 7.21
CA ASN A 132 -7.11 -1.87 6.33
C ASN A 132 -7.30 -1.36 4.88
N MET A 133 -6.76 -0.19 4.54
CA MET A 133 -6.71 0.37 3.19
C MET A 133 -5.31 0.27 2.54
N LEU A 134 -4.41 -0.53 3.10
CA LEU A 134 -3.06 -0.75 2.59
C LEU A 134 -2.87 -2.22 2.20
N ASP A 135 -3.63 -2.63 1.19
CA ASP A 135 -3.89 -4.00 0.72
C ASP A 135 -3.30 -4.30 -0.67
N CYS A 136 -2.86 -3.28 -1.42
CA CYS A 136 -2.48 -3.34 -2.84
C CYS A 136 -1.11 -3.96 -3.17
N CYS A 137 -0.33 -4.38 -2.18
CA CYS A 137 1.01 -4.98 -2.37
C CYS A 137 1.23 -6.26 -1.55
N ILE A 138 0.52 -6.38 -0.43
CA ILE A 138 0.54 -7.51 0.49
C ILE A 138 -0.85 -7.61 1.16
N PRO A 139 -1.50 -8.80 1.18
CA PRO A 139 -2.76 -8.99 1.91
C PRO A 139 -2.61 -8.69 3.40
N THR A 140 -3.57 -7.95 3.98
CA THR A 140 -3.50 -7.48 5.38
C THR A 140 -3.40 -8.63 6.41
N GLU A 141 -3.88 -9.82 6.04
CA GLU A 141 -3.78 -11.07 6.78
C GLU A 141 -2.33 -11.55 6.96
N LEU A 142 -1.48 -11.33 5.97
CA LEU A 142 -0.04 -11.61 6.05
C LEU A 142 0.67 -10.51 6.84
N VAL A 143 0.30 -9.25 6.62
CA VAL A 143 0.83 -8.12 7.41
C VAL A 143 0.58 -8.33 8.90
N ARG A 144 -0.59 -8.84 9.29
CA ARG A 144 -0.94 -9.09 10.70
C ARG A 144 -0.01 -10.12 11.36
N LYS A 145 0.54 -11.07 10.58
CA LYS A 145 1.42 -12.13 11.06
C LYS A 145 2.90 -11.74 11.06
N HIS A 146 3.34 -10.97 10.07
CA HIS A 146 4.77 -10.79 9.78
C HIS A 146 5.23 -9.32 9.74
N GLY A 147 4.30 -8.37 9.80
CA GLY A 147 4.59 -6.95 9.53
C GLY A 147 4.74 -6.70 8.04
N ILE A 148 5.48 -5.64 7.68
CA ILE A 148 5.91 -5.41 6.29
C ILE A 148 7.42 -5.24 6.19
N THR A 149 7.97 -5.60 5.04
CA THR A 149 9.36 -5.33 4.68
C THR A 149 9.54 -3.88 4.19
N PHE A 150 10.80 -3.48 3.98
CA PHE A 150 11.14 -2.14 3.47
C PHE A 150 10.59 -1.90 2.06
N ASP A 151 10.70 -2.88 1.16
CA ASP A 151 10.24 -2.73 -0.23
C ASP A 151 8.71 -2.77 -0.31
N GLU A 152 8.05 -3.54 0.56
CA GLU A 152 6.60 -3.48 0.76
C GLU A 152 6.13 -2.10 1.21
N PHE A 153 6.83 -1.43 2.14
CA PHE A 153 6.51 -0.05 2.51
C PHE A 153 6.60 0.87 1.29
N VAL A 154 7.68 0.76 0.50
CA VAL A 154 7.88 1.51 -0.74
C VAL A 154 6.75 1.23 -1.73
N CYS A 155 6.32 -0.02 -1.90
CA CYS A 155 5.19 -0.39 -2.75
C CYS A 155 3.88 0.24 -2.29
N LEU A 156 3.53 0.06 -1.02
CA LEU A 156 2.28 0.55 -0.45
C LEU A 156 2.20 2.08 -0.56
N ALA A 157 3.30 2.81 -0.33
CA ALA A 157 3.36 4.25 -0.55
C ALA A 157 3.15 4.61 -2.03
N ASN A 158 3.85 3.92 -2.93
CA ASN A 158 3.80 4.17 -4.36
C ASN A 158 2.45 3.87 -5.03
N CYS A 159 1.75 2.83 -4.56
CA CYS A 159 0.41 2.48 -5.00
C CYS A 159 -0.66 3.41 -4.41
N ASN A 160 -0.42 3.95 -3.21
CA ASN A 160 -1.27 4.96 -2.56
C ASN A 160 -0.80 6.40 -2.83
N SER A 161 -0.61 6.72 -4.11
CA SER A 161 -0.52 8.13 -4.57
C SER A 161 0.71 8.94 -4.10
N LEU A 162 1.71 8.31 -3.48
CA LEU A 162 2.99 8.94 -3.14
C LEU A 162 4.08 8.59 -4.17
N ASP A 163 5.06 9.48 -4.32
CA ASP A 163 6.36 9.16 -4.88
C ASP A 163 7.38 8.92 -3.76
N THR A 164 8.43 8.15 -4.07
CA THR A 164 9.39 7.64 -3.09
C THR A 164 10.82 7.77 -3.60
N GLU A 165 11.71 8.26 -2.74
CA GLU A 165 13.17 8.11 -2.85
C GLU A 165 13.62 7.35 -1.60
N PHE A 166 14.44 6.32 -1.76
CA PHE A 166 14.83 5.48 -0.63
C PHE A 166 16.31 5.10 -0.67
N VAL A 167 16.87 4.87 0.51
CA VAL A 167 18.25 4.45 0.71
C VAL A 167 18.26 3.31 1.72
N ARG A 168 18.82 2.16 1.31
CA ARG A 168 19.19 1.07 2.23
C ARG A 168 20.50 1.47 2.90
N ALA A 169 20.56 1.45 4.23
CA ALA A 169 21.72 1.92 4.97
C ALA A 169 22.82 0.84 5.00
N ASP A 170 23.61 0.75 3.94
CA ASP A 170 24.78 -0.15 3.85
C ASP A 170 26.11 0.59 4.11
N ASP A 171 27.23 -0.13 4.00
CA ASP A 171 28.58 0.41 4.23
C ASP A 171 29.00 1.52 3.25
N SER A 172 28.29 1.71 2.14
CA SER A 172 28.51 2.82 1.19
C SER A 172 27.74 4.09 1.56
N THR A 173 26.81 4.01 2.52
CA THR A 173 25.96 5.14 2.89
C THR A 173 26.59 6.06 3.93
N SER A 174 26.41 7.37 3.72
CA SER A 174 26.94 8.42 4.60
C SER A 174 25.91 8.86 5.63
N GLU A 175 26.30 8.82 6.91
CA GLU A 175 25.53 9.42 8.01
C GLU A 175 25.30 10.92 7.79
N GLU A 176 26.29 11.63 7.24
CA GLU A 176 26.19 13.07 6.98
C GLU A 176 25.17 13.39 5.88
N THR A 177 25.08 12.55 4.84
CA THR A 177 24.04 12.67 3.82
C THR A 177 22.64 12.45 4.41
N PHE A 178 22.51 11.51 5.35
CA PHE A 178 21.26 11.33 6.10
C PHE A 178 20.96 12.52 7.01
N ARG A 179 21.97 13.11 7.68
CA ARG A 179 21.84 14.31 8.52
C ARG A 179 21.34 15.51 7.73
N GLU A 180 21.93 15.79 6.57
CA GLU A 180 21.50 16.89 5.69
C GLU A 180 20.08 16.67 5.16
N LEU A 181 19.70 15.43 4.82
CA LEU A 181 18.33 15.10 4.44
C LEU A 181 17.35 15.30 5.61
N VAL A 182 17.70 14.91 6.84
CA VAL A 182 16.89 15.15 8.04
C VAL A 182 16.72 16.65 8.31
N LYS A 183 17.80 17.44 8.22
CA LYS A 183 17.75 18.91 8.32
C LYS A 183 16.78 19.49 7.29
N GLN A 184 16.91 19.08 6.02
CA GLN A 184 16.05 19.55 4.94
C GLN A 184 14.58 19.22 5.19
N ILE A 185 14.23 17.95 5.39
CA ILE A 185 12.84 17.47 5.48
C ILE A 185 12.13 18.02 6.72
N THR A 186 12.82 18.21 7.85
CA THR A 186 12.17 18.71 9.08
C THR A 186 11.69 20.15 9.01
N THR A 187 12.19 20.94 8.04
CA THR A 187 11.70 22.29 7.73
C THR A 187 10.48 22.30 6.79
N LYS A 188 10.04 21.14 6.28
CA LYS A 188 8.98 20.99 5.26
C LYS A 188 7.68 20.46 5.83
N GLU A 189 6.61 20.63 5.05
CA GLU A 189 5.25 20.09 5.33
C GLU A 189 4.67 19.29 4.15
N ASP A 190 5.28 19.38 2.97
CA ASP A 190 4.86 18.77 1.70
C ASP A 190 5.55 17.42 1.40
N CYS A 191 6.49 17.03 2.24
CA CYS A 191 7.24 15.78 2.14
C CYS A 191 7.68 15.29 3.53
N PHE A 192 7.83 13.98 3.68
CA PHE A 192 8.17 13.33 4.94
C PHE A 192 9.26 12.28 4.75
N LEU A 193 9.98 11.99 5.83
CA LEU A 193 11.05 10.99 5.86
C LEU A 193 10.68 9.90 6.86
N ILE A 194 10.64 8.65 6.40
CA ILE A 194 10.30 7.46 7.18
C ILE A 194 11.56 6.64 7.38
N MET A 195 11.74 6.10 8.57
CA MET A 195 12.84 5.21 8.92
C MET A 195 12.31 3.79 9.12
N SER A 196 13.00 2.82 8.55
CA SER A 196 12.93 1.42 8.98
C SER A 196 14.18 1.14 9.81
N TYR A 197 14.03 0.77 11.07
CA TYR A 197 15.15 0.68 12.00
C TYR A 197 15.04 -0.51 12.97
N SER A 198 16.18 -0.89 13.55
CA SER A 198 16.27 -1.96 14.56
C SER A 198 16.07 -1.40 15.97
N ARG A 199 15.00 -1.82 16.65
CA ARG A 199 14.76 -1.50 18.06
C ARG A 199 15.89 -1.98 18.99
N PRO A 200 16.44 -3.20 18.84
CA PRO A 200 17.60 -3.65 19.62
C PRO A 200 18.81 -2.71 19.56
N ALA A 201 19.10 -2.11 18.40
CA ALA A 201 20.20 -1.16 18.26
C ALA A 201 19.98 0.14 19.06
N LEU A 202 18.73 0.51 19.36
CA LEU A 202 18.39 1.60 20.28
C LEU A 202 18.26 1.13 21.74
N GLY A 203 18.52 -0.13 22.07
CA GLY A 203 18.26 -0.70 23.40
C GLY A 203 16.78 -0.96 23.69
N GLN A 204 15.91 -0.89 22.67
CA GLN A 204 14.47 -1.13 22.80
C GLN A 204 14.13 -2.60 22.52
N THR A 205 13.04 -3.08 23.12
CA THR A 205 12.54 -4.44 22.89
C THR A 205 11.78 -4.54 21.56
N GLY A 206 11.88 -5.68 20.88
CA GLY A 206 11.32 -5.92 19.53
C GLY A 206 12.42 -6.23 18.53
N ASP A 207 12.11 -6.13 17.23
CA ASP A 207 13.09 -6.27 16.14
C ASP A 207 13.03 -5.04 15.22
N GLY A 208 12.49 -5.16 14.00
CA GLY A 208 12.25 -4.01 13.12
C GLY A 208 11.11 -3.10 13.58
N HIS A 209 11.18 -1.82 13.21
CA HIS A 209 10.07 -0.88 13.36
C HIS A 209 10.11 0.19 12.25
N PHE A 210 8.95 0.74 11.92
CA PHE A 210 8.80 1.92 11.06
C PHE A 210 8.28 3.09 11.87
N ALA A 211 8.85 4.28 11.67
CA ALA A 211 8.35 5.52 12.24
C ALA A 211 8.81 6.74 11.39
N PRO A 212 8.07 7.86 11.40
CA PRO A 212 8.48 9.07 10.70
C PRO A 212 9.48 9.91 11.51
N VAL A 213 10.45 10.50 10.80
CA VAL A 213 11.27 11.62 11.29
C VAL A 213 10.33 12.81 11.49
N SER A 214 10.09 13.16 12.75
CA SER A 214 9.03 14.08 13.14
C SER A 214 9.55 15.39 13.72
N GLY A 215 10.85 15.66 13.57
CA GLY A 215 11.54 16.82 14.10
C GLY A 215 13.04 16.57 14.28
N TYR A 216 13.85 17.62 14.28
CA TYR A 216 15.30 17.54 14.47
C TYR A 216 15.80 18.69 15.35
N HIS A 217 16.81 18.44 16.17
CA HIS A 217 17.48 19.46 16.98
C HIS A 217 18.95 19.56 16.54
N PRO A 218 19.35 20.61 15.77
CA PRO A 218 20.70 20.71 15.21
C PRO A 218 21.84 20.65 16.24
N GLU A 219 21.79 21.45 17.31
CA GLU A 219 22.95 21.59 18.23
C GLU A 219 23.26 20.33 19.06
N ARG A 220 22.24 19.50 19.31
CA ARG A 220 22.33 18.26 20.09
C ARG A 220 22.28 17.01 19.20
N ASP A 221 22.06 17.21 17.91
CA ASP A 221 21.94 16.18 16.89
C ASP A 221 20.91 15.08 17.22
N LEU A 222 19.70 15.51 17.63
CA LEU A 222 18.61 14.62 18.06
C LEU A 222 17.47 14.60 17.04
N VAL A 223 16.93 13.41 16.75
CA VAL A 223 15.74 13.20 15.92
C VAL A 223 14.55 12.83 16.79
N LEU A 224 13.39 13.43 16.53
CA LEU A 224 12.11 13.06 17.17
C LEU A 224 11.44 11.90 16.42
N VAL A 225 11.16 10.82 17.14
CA VAL A 225 10.47 9.62 16.65
C VAL A 225 9.04 9.59 17.18
N LEU A 226 8.04 9.65 16.31
CA LEU A 226 6.63 9.40 16.63
C LEU A 226 6.34 7.89 16.54
N ASP A 227 6.72 7.16 17.59
CA ASP A 227 6.55 5.70 17.70
C ASP A 227 5.06 5.28 17.65
N THR A 228 4.65 4.50 16.64
CA THR A 228 3.26 4.08 16.45
C THR A 228 2.82 3.01 17.44
N ALA A 229 3.75 2.32 18.09
CA ALA A 229 3.49 1.35 19.15
C ALA A 229 3.27 2.08 20.50
N ARG A 230 2.31 3.01 20.53
CA ARG A 230 2.01 3.90 21.68
C ARG A 230 1.58 3.17 22.96
N PHE A 231 1.17 1.91 22.83
CA PHE A 231 0.93 0.98 23.94
C PHE A 231 2.23 0.46 24.58
N LYS A 232 3.37 0.59 23.89
CA LYS A 232 4.69 0.09 24.27
C LYS A 232 5.62 1.22 24.69
N TYR A 233 5.86 2.19 23.81
CA TYR A 233 6.77 3.32 24.02
C TYR A 233 6.07 4.65 23.65
N PRO A 234 6.36 5.76 24.35
CA PRO A 234 5.93 7.09 23.93
C PRO A 234 6.85 7.64 22.82
N PRO A 235 6.48 8.75 22.16
CA PRO A 235 7.43 9.53 21.37
C PRO A 235 8.69 9.87 22.16
N HIS A 236 9.83 9.89 21.47
CA HIS A 236 11.14 10.04 22.08
C HIS A 236 12.14 10.65 21.11
N TRP A 237 13.15 11.32 21.68
CA TRP A 237 14.30 11.83 20.95
C TRP A 237 15.43 10.80 20.98
N VAL A 238 16.11 10.62 19.85
CA VAL A 238 17.25 9.69 19.68
C VAL A 238 18.39 10.44 19.00
N ALA A 239 19.64 10.17 19.39
CA ALA A 239 20.81 10.71 18.69
C ALA A 239 20.84 10.21 17.23
N LEU A 240 21.00 11.13 16.27
CA LEU A 240 21.00 10.82 14.84
C LEU A 240 22.04 9.76 14.44
N PRO A 241 23.28 9.72 14.99
CA PRO A 241 24.28 8.70 14.64
C PRO A 241 23.85 7.30 15.08
N LEU A 242 23.23 7.20 16.27
CA LEU A 242 22.69 5.94 16.78
C LEU A 242 21.48 5.48 15.96
N LEU A 243 20.64 6.42 15.53
CA LEU A 243 19.48 6.15 14.69
C LEU A 243 19.91 5.69 13.29
N PHE A 244 20.91 6.34 12.68
CA PHE A 244 21.53 5.91 11.43
C PHE A 244 22.10 4.49 11.53
N LYS A 245 22.92 4.22 12.56
CA LYS A 245 23.45 2.88 12.84
C LYS A 245 22.35 1.84 13.04
N SER A 246 21.21 2.21 13.64
CA SER A 246 20.07 1.30 13.81
C SER A 246 19.36 0.92 12.51
N MET A 247 19.52 1.72 11.44
CA MET A 247 19.05 1.39 10.09
C MET A 247 20.02 0.45 9.35
N GLN A 248 21.31 0.43 9.70
CA GLN A 248 22.29 -0.49 9.09
C GLN A 248 22.10 -1.97 9.48
N ALA A 249 21.32 -2.23 10.53
CA ALA A 249 21.00 -3.59 10.94
C ALA A 249 20.18 -4.32 9.86
N VAL A 250 20.66 -5.48 9.44
CA VAL A 250 19.99 -6.37 8.47
C VAL A 250 18.61 -6.81 8.96
N ASP A 251 17.62 -6.75 8.08
CA ASP A 251 16.32 -7.38 8.23
C ASP A 251 16.42 -8.87 7.86
N ARG A 252 16.00 -9.74 8.78
CA ARG A 252 16.08 -11.20 8.62
C ARG A 252 15.14 -11.75 7.55
N ALA A 253 14.05 -11.04 7.23
CA ALA A 253 13.09 -11.47 6.21
C ALA A 253 13.65 -11.30 4.79
N THR A 254 14.45 -10.25 4.57
CA THR A 254 14.97 -9.87 3.24
C THR A 254 16.46 -10.16 3.06
N GLY A 255 17.22 -10.30 4.14
CA GLY A 255 18.69 -10.40 4.09
C GLY A 255 19.39 -9.08 3.74
N LEU A 256 18.64 -7.99 3.64
CA LEU A 256 19.13 -6.65 3.27
C LEU A 256 19.16 -5.73 4.51
N PRO A 257 20.02 -4.68 4.54
CA PRO A 257 19.96 -3.62 5.55
C PRO A 257 18.57 -2.96 5.60
N ARG A 258 18.22 -2.29 6.70
CA ARG A 258 17.06 -1.39 6.71
C ARG A 258 17.47 -0.04 6.10
N GLY A 259 16.84 1.07 6.47
CA GLY A 259 17.13 2.35 5.80
C GLY A 259 16.07 3.43 6.00
N TYR A 260 16.09 4.42 5.12
CA TYR A 260 15.14 5.53 5.13
C TYR A 260 14.48 5.76 3.77
N ILE A 261 13.26 6.29 3.80
CA ILE A 261 12.35 6.49 2.67
C ILE A 261 11.80 7.91 2.75
N LYS A 262 12.21 8.78 1.84
CA LYS A 262 11.62 10.11 1.61
C LYS A 262 10.37 9.92 0.73
N VAL A 263 9.27 10.54 1.10
CA VAL A 263 7.99 10.46 0.37
C VAL A 263 7.31 11.82 0.24
N TRP A 264 6.57 12.00 -0.84
CA TRP A 264 5.81 13.22 -1.16
C TRP A 264 4.61 12.87 -2.07
N PRO A 265 3.59 13.74 -2.20
CA PRO A 265 2.48 13.51 -3.12
C PRO A 265 2.99 13.40 -4.56
N SER A 266 2.58 12.37 -5.32
CA SER A 266 2.88 12.36 -6.75
C SER A 266 2.16 13.51 -7.44
N GLN A 267 2.83 14.24 -8.34
CA GLN A 267 2.30 15.47 -8.95
C GLN A 267 0.95 15.30 -9.69
N ASP A 268 0.63 14.08 -10.15
CA ASP A 268 -0.60 13.72 -10.88
C ASP A 268 -1.43 12.62 -10.17
N SER A 269 -1.27 12.37 -8.87
CA SER A 269 -1.96 11.25 -8.21
C SER A 269 -3.43 11.50 -7.85
N LYS A 270 -4.33 11.15 -8.76
CA LYS A 270 -5.71 10.78 -8.37
C LYS A 270 -5.81 9.26 -8.15
N ALA A 271 -6.64 8.87 -7.18
CA ALA A 271 -6.97 7.48 -6.91
C ALA A 271 -7.63 6.82 -8.13
N LEU A 272 -7.32 5.54 -8.36
CA LEU A 272 -7.91 4.75 -9.43
C LEU A 272 -9.41 4.54 -9.21
N LEU A 273 -10.19 4.65 -10.27
CA LEU A 273 -11.65 4.62 -10.25
C LEU A 273 -12.21 3.20 -10.45
N LEU A 274 -11.57 2.39 -11.30
CA LEU A 274 -12.08 1.08 -11.68
C LEU A 274 -10.98 0.03 -11.80
N PHE A 275 -9.97 0.30 -12.63
CA PHE A 275 -8.91 -0.65 -12.97
C PHE A 275 -7.82 -0.63 -11.90
N LYS A 276 -7.25 -1.79 -11.59
CA LYS A 276 -6.04 -1.91 -10.78
C LYS A 276 -5.09 -2.95 -11.37
N ILE A 277 -3.82 -2.83 -11.02
CA ILE A 277 -2.86 -3.91 -11.23
C ILE A 277 -3.22 -5.06 -10.27
N SER A 278 -3.02 -6.30 -10.71
CA SER A 278 -3.36 -7.46 -9.86
C SER A 278 -2.49 -7.49 -8.60
N ASP A 279 -3.06 -8.00 -7.51
CA ASP A 279 -2.33 -8.14 -6.25
C ASP A 279 -1.21 -9.18 -6.38
N GLY A 280 -1.37 -10.16 -7.29
CA GLY A 280 -0.33 -11.10 -7.67
C GLY A 280 0.89 -10.43 -8.28
N PHE A 281 0.69 -9.45 -9.19
CA PHE A 281 1.75 -8.65 -9.83
C PHE A 281 2.49 -7.73 -8.83
N GLY A 282 2.07 -7.70 -7.56
CA GLY A 282 2.72 -6.98 -6.48
C GLY A 282 4.10 -7.54 -6.09
N ILE A 283 4.71 -6.88 -5.10
CA ILE A 283 6.07 -7.19 -4.62
C ILE A 283 6.16 -8.56 -3.91
N ASN A 284 5.05 -9.04 -3.34
CA ASN A 284 5.00 -10.25 -2.51
C ASN A 284 4.58 -11.51 -3.27
N SER A 285 4.76 -11.51 -4.58
CA SER A 285 4.70 -12.69 -5.43
C SER A 285 5.59 -13.82 -4.90
N SER A 286 5.11 -15.07 -4.96
CA SER A 286 5.97 -16.25 -4.73
C SER A 286 7.17 -16.25 -5.68
N PRO A 287 8.31 -16.91 -5.39
CA PRO A 287 9.47 -16.90 -6.30
C PRO A 287 9.14 -17.33 -7.74
N VAL A 288 8.25 -18.32 -7.91
CA VAL A 288 7.74 -18.77 -9.21
C VAL A 288 6.84 -17.71 -9.87
N THR A 289 5.98 -17.06 -9.09
CA THR A 289 5.14 -15.96 -9.55
C THR A 289 5.99 -14.74 -9.98
N LEU A 290 7.03 -14.42 -9.23
CA LEU A 290 8.00 -13.37 -9.52
C LEU A 290 8.73 -13.65 -10.83
N GLU A 291 9.26 -14.87 -11.01
CA GLU A 291 9.89 -15.32 -12.26
C GLU A 291 8.93 -15.20 -13.46
N ASN A 292 7.66 -15.60 -13.28
CA ASN A 292 6.63 -15.45 -14.32
C ASN A 292 6.40 -14.00 -14.74
N TYR A 293 6.36 -13.05 -13.78
CA TYR A 293 6.21 -11.63 -14.11
C TYR A 293 7.49 -10.99 -14.67
N GLN A 294 8.67 -11.42 -14.21
CA GLN A 294 9.94 -11.02 -14.81
C GLN A 294 10.03 -11.48 -16.26
N ASN A 295 9.59 -12.70 -16.55
CA ASN A 295 9.55 -13.26 -17.89
C ASN A 295 8.51 -12.55 -18.78
N PHE A 296 7.30 -12.29 -18.25
CA PHE A 296 6.29 -11.45 -18.91
C PHE A 296 6.83 -10.07 -19.29
N LEU A 297 7.39 -9.34 -18.30
CA LEU A 297 7.92 -7.99 -18.49
C LEU A 297 9.04 -7.98 -19.54
N THR A 298 9.99 -8.91 -19.40
CA THR A 298 11.15 -9.03 -20.30
C THR A 298 10.70 -9.37 -21.73
N THR A 299 9.82 -10.36 -21.90
CA THR A 299 9.33 -10.79 -23.22
C THR A 299 8.50 -9.71 -23.89
N TRP A 300 7.59 -9.05 -23.16
CA TRP A 300 6.79 -7.93 -23.67
C TRP A 300 7.67 -6.75 -24.10
N MET A 301 8.69 -6.38 -23.32
CA MET A 301 9.62 -5.31 -23.70
C MET A 301 10.48 -5.68 -24.91
N GLN A 302 11.00 -6.91 -24.98
CA GLN A 302 11.69 -7.41 -26.17
C GLN A 302 10.80 -7.41 -27.41
N PHE A 303 9.49 -7.68 -27.25
CA PHE A 303 8.52 -7.60 -28.32
C PHE A 303 8.28 -6.15 -28.77
N LEU A 304 8.07 -5.21 -27.84
CA LEU A 304 7.93 -3.77 -28.13
C LEU A 304 9.17 -3.14 -28.78
N ALA A 305 10.35 -3.72 -28.57
CA ALA A 305 11.60 -3.29 -29.19
C ALA A 305 11.75 -3.73 -30.67
N ARG A 306 10.85 -4.55 -31.21
CA ARG A 306 10.90 -5.01 -32.60
C ARG A 306 10.55 -3.89 -33.60
N PRO A 307 11.02 -3.98 -34.86
CA PRO A 307 10.42 -3.27 -35.98
C PRO A 307 8.93 -3.64 -36.11
N THR A 308 8.08 -2.68 -36.47
CA THR A 308 6.67 -2.95 -36.82
C THR A 308 6.60 -3.42 -38.27
N LEU A 309 5.62 -4.26 -38.57
CA LEU A 309 5.27 -4.65 -39.93
C LEU A 309 4.58 -3.52 -40.70
N SER A 310 4.05 -2.51 -40.01
CA SER A 310 3.47 -1.34 -40.65
C SER A 310 4.53 -0.38 -41.18
N THR A 311 4.30 0.11 -42.40
CA THR A 311 5.07 1.20 -43.02
C THR A 311 4.49 2.59 -42.71
N ASP A 312 3.32 2.66 -42.06
CA ASP A 312 2.65 3.90 -41.68
C ASP A 312 2.03 3.80 -40.28
N GLU A 313 2.49 4.66 -39.37
CA GLU A 313 2.00 4.77 -37.99
C GLU A 313 0.49 5.10 -37.88
N THR A 314 -0.21 5.41 -38.98
CA THR A 314 -1.69 5.53 -39.01
C THR A 314 -2.43 4.19 -39.06
N GLN A 315 -1.78 3.08 -39.40
CA GLN A 315 -2.39 1.75 -39.51
C GLN A 315 -2.58 1.08 -38.14
N LEU A 316 -3.43 1.70 -37.30
CA LEU A 316 -3.63 1.29 -35.91
C LEU A 316 -4.05 -0.18 -35.76
N ASP A 317 -4.87 -0.70 -36.68
CA ASP A 317 -5.29 -2.12 -36.69
C ASP A 317 -4.09 -3.09 -36.75
N ILE A 318 -3.07 -2.78 -37.57
CA ILE A 318 -1.86 -3.61 -37.71
C ILE A 318 -1.00 -3.51 -36.45
N ILE A 319 -0.83 -2.29 -35.93
CA ILE A 319 -0.09 -2.04 -34.68
C ILE A 319 -0.73 -2.79 -33.49
N ILE A 320 -2.07 -2.83 -33.43
CA ILE A 320 -2.81 -3.54 -32.40
C ILE A 320 -2.76 -5.06 -32.62
N ALA A 321 -2.86 -5.55 -33.86
CA ALA A 321 -2.67 -6.97 -34.16
C ALA A 321 -1.27 -7.47 -33.75
N GLU A 322 -0.22 -6.67 -34.00
CA GLU A 322 1.13 -6.95 -33.50
C GLU A 322 1.16 -6.97 -31.97
N ALA A 323 0.56 -5.99 -31.29
CA ALA A 323 0.49 -5.97 -29.83
C ALA A 323 -0.22 -7.22 -29.25
N LEU A 324 -1.32 -7.68 -29.88
CA LEU A 324 -2.03 -8.91 -29.51
C LEU A 324 -1.16 -10.16 -29.69
N GLN A 325 -0.40 -10.25 -30.78
CA GLN A 325 0.59 -11.33 -30.97
C GLN A 325 1.70 -11.27 -29.90
N GLY A 326 2.09 -10.07 -29.46
CA GLY A 326 2.95 -9.87 -28.30
C GLY A 326 2.37 -10.51 -27.03
N PHE A 327 1.13 -10.19 -26.67
CA PHE A 327 0.44 -10.82 -25.53
C PHE A 327 0.34 -12.34 -25.65
N LEU A 328 -0.02 -12.84 -26.82
CA LEU A 328 -0.15 -14.28 -27.06
C LEU A 328 1.19 -15.03 -26.97
N SER A 329 2.31 -14.38 -27.32
CA SER A 329 3.65 -14.99 -27.30
C SER A 329 4.14 -15.42 -25.91
N PHE A 330 3.60 -14.84 -24.85
CA PHE A 330 3.89 -15.20 -23.46
C PHE A 330 2.66 -15.69 -22.68
N ALA A 331 1.50 -15.89 -23.31
CA ALA A 331 0.28 -16.27 -22.59
C ALA A 331 0.35 -17.64 -21.87
N SER A 332 1.42 -18.41 -22.07
CA SER A 332 1.74 -19.61 -21.30
C SER A 332 2.55 -19.35 -20.02
N THR A 333 3.09 -18.15 -19.80
CA THR A 333 3.88 -17.81 -18.60
C THR A 333 3.01 -17.32 -17.44
N LEU A 334 1.80 -16.83 -17.73
CA LEU A 334 0.84 -16.36 -16.73
C LEU A 334 -0.29 -17.39 -16.58
N SER A 335 -0.46 -17.90 -15.36
CA SER A 335 -1.55 -18.81 -15.00
C SER A 335 -2.82 -18.03 -14.60
N ALA A 336 -3.91 -18.76 -14.33
CA ALA A 336 -5.17 -18.18 -13.87
C ALA A 336 -5.08 -17.29 -12.61
N GLU A 337 -4.04 -17.52 -11.81
CA GLU A 337 -3.77 -16.81 -10.55
C GLU A 337 -2.81 -15.63 -10.75
N ASN A 338 -2.23 -15.47 -11.96
CA ASN A 338 -1.14 -14.55 -12.25
C ASN A 338 -1.46 -13.56 -13.38
N PHE A 339 -2.65 -12.93 -13.36
CA PHE A 339 -3.04 -11.89 -14.33
C PHE A 339 -2.37 -10.53 -14.04
N VAL A 340 -2.43 -9.58 -14.99
CA VAL A 340 -1.71 -8.29 -14.92
C VAL A 340 -2.60 -7.14 -14.42
N LEU A 341 -3.84 -7.06 -14.91
CA LEU A 341 -4.84 -6.08 -14.48
C LEU A 341 -6.10 -6.79 -13.97
N THR A 342 -6.86 -6.09 -13.14
CA THR A 342 -8.18 -6.49 -12.65
C THR A 342 -8.97 -5.23 -12.23
N THR A 343 -10.08 -5.38 -11.51
CA THR A 343 -10.85 -4.27 -10.94
C THR A 343 -10.72 -4.19 -9.42
N GLN A 344 -11.07 -3.04 -8.83
CA GLN A 344 -10.99 -2.81 -7.38
C GLN A 344 -11.97 -3.66 -6.50
N GLN A 345 -12.80 -4.51 -7.12
CA GLN A 345 -13.83 -5.39 -6.54
C GLN A 345 -15.04 -4.71 -5.84
N HIS A 346 -16.19 -5.38 -5.96
CA HIS A 346 -17.53 -5.07 -5.38
C HIS A 346 -17.88 -3.59 -5.12
N ILE A 347 -18.13 -2.86 -6.21
CA ILE A 347 -18.89 -1.60 -6.16
C ILE A 347 -20.36 -1.93 -5.85
N GLN A 348 -20.72 -1.98 -4.57
CA GLN A 348 -22.11 -2.25 -4.16
C GLN A 348 -23.01 -1.03 -4.45
N CYS A 349 -24.03 -1.27 -5.27
CA CYS A 349 -24.89 -0.21 -5.81
C CYS A 349 -25.91 0.30 -4.78
N THR A 350 -25.91 1.62 -4.53
CA THR A 350 -27.09 2.35 -4.07
C THR A 350 -27.30 3.59 -4.94
N ARG A 351 -28.55 3.85 -5.32
CA ARG A 351 -28.97 4.85 -6.34
C ARG A 351 -28.62 6.32 -6.05
N ALA A 352 -27.92 6.63 -4.95
CA ALA A 352 -27.59 7.99 -4.53
C ALA A 352 -26.21 8.50 -4.99
N CYS A 353 -25.35 7.63 -5.54
CA CYS A 353 -23.93 7.96 -5.75
C CYS A 353 -23.58 8.50 -7.15
N LYS A 354 -22.97 9.69 -7.17
CA LYS A 354 -22.33 10.31 -8.35
C LYS A 354 -21.25 9.42 -9.02
N VAL A 355 -20.72 8.44 -8.29
CA VAL A 355 -19.63 7.55 -8.71
C VAL A 355 -19.96 6.73 -9.97
N HIS A 356 -21.21 6.28 -10.14
CA HIS A 356 -21.60 5.53 -11.33
C HIS A 356 -21.53 6.40 -12.60
N CYS A 357 -21.92 7.67 -12.52
CA CYS A 357 -21.77 8.61 -13.64
C CYS A 357 -20.29 8.76 -14.05
N VAL A 358 -19.38 8.80 -13.07
CA VAL A 358 -17.93 8.93 -13.29
C VAL A 358 -17.32 7.67 -13.92
N ILE A 359 -17.69 6.48 -13.45
CA ILE A 359 -17.19 5.21 -14.01
C ILE A 359 -17.76 4.96 -15.41
N ASP A 360 -19.04 5.27 -15.63
CA ASP A 360 -19.64 5.16 -16.96
C ASP A 360 -19.03 6.19 -17.94
N GLU A 361 -18.66 7.38 -17.47
CA GLU A 361 -17.98 8.40 -18.28
C GLU A 361 -16.55 8.00 -18.61
N LEU A 362 -15.85 7.32 -17.69
CA LEU A 362 -14.56 6.65 -17.95
C LEU A 362 -14.71 5.57 -19.02
N LEU A 363 -15.65 4.64 -18.86
CA LEU A 363 -15.87 3.52 -19.79
C LEU A 363 -16.32 4.02 -21.16
N ARG A 364 -17.36 4.87 -21.24
CA ARG A 364 -17.81 5.47 -22.51
C ARG A 364 -16.72 6.28 -23.21
N SER A 365 -15.86 6.97 -22.45
CA SER A 365 -14.71 7.66 -23.05
C SER A 365 -13.65 6.71 -23.57
N LEU A 366 -13.48 5.52 -22.97
CA LEU A 366 -12.55 4.48 -23.43
C LEU A 366 -13.08 3.79 -24.69
N GLU A 367 -14.37 3.42 -24.70
CA GLU A 367 -15.07 2.81 -25.84
C GLU A 367 -15.00 3.67 -27.11
N GLN A 368 -15.04 4.99 -26.96
CA GLN A 368 -14.93 5.97 -28.05
C GLN A 368 -13.49 6.17 -28.58
N THR A 369 -12.49 5.50 -28.01
CA THR A 369 -11.10 5.64 -28.47
C THR A 369 -10.81 4.76 -29.71
N PRO A 370 -10.03 5.25 -30.68
CA PRO A 370 -9.57 4.42 -31.80
C PRO A 370 -8.82 3.16 -31.37
N ILE A 371 -8.12 3.21 -30.23
CA ILE A 371 -7.42 2.04 -29.65
C ILE A 371 -8.44 0.97 -29.24
N PHE A 372 -9.51 1.33 -28.53
CA PHE A 372 -10.56 0.37 -28.16
C PHE A 372 -11.24 -0.25 -29.38
N THR A 373 -11.59 0.58 -30.38
CA THR A 373 -12.21 0.09 -31.62
C THR A 373 -11.31 -0.91 -32.36
N ALA A 374 -10.01 -0.59 -32.51
CA ALA A 374 -9.04 -1.49 -33.14
C ALA A 374 -8.82 -2.76 -32.31
N VAL A 375 -8.75 -2.66 -30.97
CA VAL A 375 -8.63 -3.82 -30.07
C VAL A 375 -9.79 -4.79 -30.25
N CYS A 376 -11.05 -4.35 -30.20
CA CYS A 376 -12.17 -5.26 -30.40
C CYS A 376 -12.16 -5.89 -31.81
N LYS A 377 -11.90 -5.08 -32.85
CA LYS A 377 -11.83 -5.55 -34.24
C LYS A 377 -10.78 -6.64 -34.45
N GLU A 378 -9.62 -6.55 -33.80
CA GLU A 378 -8.58 -7.58 -33.92
C GLU A 378 -8.84 -8.78 -33.01
N VAL A 379 -9.39 -8.58 -31.80
CA VAL A 379 -9.79 -9.68 -30.89
C VAL A 379 -10.89 -10.56 -31.50
N GLU A 380 -11.86 -9.99 -32.22
CA GLU A 380 -12.93 -10.72 -32.92
C GLU A 380 -12.42 -11.68 -34.02
N LYS A 381 -11.18 -11.51 -34.50
CA LYS A 381 -10.55 -12.38 -35.50
C LYS A 381 -9.82 -13.58 -34.88
N LEU A 382 -9.55 -13.55 -33.59
CA LEU A 382 -8.76 -14.58 -32.91
C LEU A 382 -9.60 -15.85 -32.68
N PRO A 383 -9.00 -17.05 -32.76
CA PRO A 383 -9.67 -18.27 -32.33
C PRO A 383 -9.97 -18.22 -30.83
N GLY A 384 -11.05 -18.86 -30.38
CA GLY A 384 -11.47 -18.84 -28.97
C GLY A 384 -10.39 -19.32 -27.98
N SER A 385 -9.46 -20.18 -28.41
CA SER A 385 -8.30 -20.61 -27.61
C SER A 385 -7.24 -19.52 -27.38
N GLU A 386 -7.18 -18.51 -28.26
CA GLU A 386 -6.32 -17.33 -28.10
C GLU A 386 -7.05 -16.21 -27.34
N ILE A 387 -8.37 -16.05 -27.55
CA ILE A 387 -9.19 -15.19 -26.70
C ILE A 387 -9.07 -15.63 -25.24
N HIS A 388 -9.19 -16.94 -24.96
CA HIS A 388 -9.06 -17.48 -23.60
C HIS A 388 -7.65 -17.25 -22.99
N LYS A 389 -6.60 -17.27 -23.80
CA LYS A 389 -5.24 -16.91 -23.36
C LYS A 389 -5.13 -15.44 -22.92
N LEU A 390 -5.76 -14.53 -23.66
CA LEU A 390 -5.79 -13.10 -23.33
C LEU A 390 -6.68 -12.83 -22.11
N GLU A 391 -7.83 -13.49 -22.02
CA GLU A 391 -8.70 -13.56 -20.84
C GLU A 391 -7.91 -13.90 -19.57
N ASN A 392 -7.05 -14.92 -19.63
CA ASN A 392 -6.20 -15.34 -18.51
C ASN A 392 -5.16 -14.26 -18.13
N ILE A 393 -4.56 -13.56 -19.10
CA ILE A 393 -3.61 -12.45 -18.85
C ILE A 393 -4.30 -11.27 -18.13
N PHE A 394 -5.57 -11.01 -18.44
CA PHE A 394 -6.33 -9.85 -17.93
C PHE A 394 -7.37 -10.20 -16.86
N GLY A 395 -7.40 -11.45 -16.37
CA GLY A 395 -8.29 -11.90 -15.29
C GLY A 395 -9.79 -11.90 -15.63
N VAL A 396 -10.14 -12.05 -16.92
CA VAL A 396 -11.53 -12.00 -17.42
C VAL A 396 -12.04 -13.42 -17.66
N TRP A 397 -12.95 -13.95 -16.85
CA TRP A 397 -13.32 -15.38 -16.89
C TRP A 397 -14.77 -15.65 -17.34
N PRO A 398 -15.02 -16.65 -18.21
CA PRO A 398 -16.37 -17.14 -18.55
C PRO A 398 -17.08 -17.74 -17.33
N GLY A 399 -17.85 -16.90 -16.64
CA GLY A 399 -18.46 -17.21 -15.34
C GLY A 399 -18.84 -15.95 -14.56
N VAL A 400 -18.15 -14.83 -14.85
CA VAL A 400 -18.55 -13.46 -14.49
C VAL A 400 -19.61 -12.90 -15.49
N SER A 401 -20.15 -13.78 -16.35
CA SER A 401 -21.28 -13.55 -17.28
C SER A 401 -21.12 -12.41 -18.29
N ILE A 402 -20.15 -12.53 -19.19
CA ILE A 402 -20.32 -12.04 -20.56
C ILE A 402 -21.21 -13.06 -21.30
N SER A 403 -22.52 -12.84 -21.34
CA SER A 403 -23.38 -13.60 -22.24
C SER A 403 -23.17 -13.09 -23.67
N ASN A 404 -22.84 -13.97 -24.61
CA ASN A 404 -22.73 -13.64 -26.04
C ASN A 404 -23.98 -12.92 -26.56
N LYS A 405 -23.91 -11.59 -26.67
CA LYS A 405 -24.90 -10.74 -27.35
C LYS A 405 -24.23 -9.60 -28.13
N ALA A 406 -23.45 -9.99 -29.13
CA ALA A 406 -23.15 -9.14 -30.29
C ALA A 406 -24.39 -8.85 -31.18
N GLU A 407 -25.61 -9.09 -30.66
CA GLU A 407 -26.87 -9.09 -31.41
C GLU A 407 -27.85 -7.99 -30.96
N ARG A 408 -27.37 -6.99 -30.21
CA ARG A 408 -28.14 -5.77 -29.89
C ARG A 408 -27.32 -4.49 -29.99
N LEU A 409 -27.11 -4.02 -31.22
CA LEU A 409 -27.18 -2.60 -31.60
C LEU A 409 -27.01 -2.39 -33.13
N MET A 410 -27.68 -3.22 -33.94
CA MET A 410 -27.89 -2.93 -35.37
C MET A 410 -29.34 -2.53 -35.65
N THR A 411 -29.71 -1.33 -35.21
CA THR A 411 -30.95 -0.66 -35.62
C THR A 411 -30.68 0.79 -35.98
N THR A 412 -30.50 1.05 -37.29
CA THR A 412 -30.51 2.37 -37.97
C THR A 412 -29.52 3.45 -37.49
N PRO A 413 -28.76 4.12 -38.38
CA PRO A 413 -27.93 5.25 -37.97
C PRO A 413 -28.82 6.43 -37.53
N GLY A 414 -28.86 6.74 -36.22
CA GLY A 414 -29.55 7.96 -35.75
C GLY A 414 -29.86 8.06 -34.25
N GLU A 415 -30.30 6.99 -33.58
CA GLU A 415 -30.71 7.04 -32.16
C GLU A 415 -30.09 5.90 -31.33
N ILE A 416 -29.13 6.22 -30.46
CA ILE A 416 -28.73 5.34 -29.36
C ILE A 416 -29.67 5.62 -28.17
N ARG A 417 -30.74 4.83 -28.03
CA ARG A 417 -31.54 4.81 -26.80
C ARG A 417 -30.98 3.79 -25.83
N VAL A 418 -30.20 4.27 -24.87
CA VAL A 418 -29.81 3.51 -23.68
C VAL A 418 -31.09 3.06 -22.94
N PRO A 419 -31.23 1.79 -22.52
CA PRO A 419 -32.37 1.37 -21.73
C PRO A 419 -32.41 2.15 -20.41
N PRO A 420 -33.57 2.66 -19.96
CA PRO A 420 -33.65 3.34 -18.67
C PRO A 420 -33.27 2.37 -17.55
N CYS A 421 -32.48 2.84 -16.58
CA CYS A 421 -32.00 2.03 -15.45
C CYS A 421 -33.16 1.49 -14.60
N GLY A 422 -33.69 0.34 -14.99
CA GLY A 422 -34.69 -0.43 -14.27
C GLY A 422 -34.21 -0.76 -12.85
N GLN A 423 -35.18 -0.98 -11.97
CA GLN A 423 -34.90 -1.41 -10.60
C GLN A 423 -34.46 -2.87 -10.62
N ASP A 424 -33.15 -3.10 -10.57
CA ASP A 424 -32.45 -3.91 -9.56
C ASP A 424 -31.06 -4.35 -10.08
N ALA A 425 -30.06 -4.33 -9.18
CA ALA A 425 -28.68 -4.77 -9.41
C ALA A 425 -27.99 -4.28 -10.71
N CYS A 426 -27.50 -3.05 -10.72
CA CYS A 426 -26.49 -2.63 -11.70
C CYS A 426 -25.12 -3.20 -11.31
N ASP A 427 -24.79 -4.38 -11.84
CA ASP A 427 -23.48 -5.02 -11.67
C ASP A 427 -22.55 -4.63 -12.82
N LEU A 428 -21.59 -3.75 -12.54
CA LEU A 428 -20.62 -3.26 -13.52
C LEU A 428 -19.79 -4.39 -14.17
N ASN A 429 -19.67 -5.55 -13.50
CA ASN A 429 -18.97 -6.71 -14.06
C ASN A 429 -19.68 -7.26 -15.32
N GLN A 430 -20.99 -7.05 -15.47
CA GLN A 430 -21.77 -7.52 -16.63
C GLN A 430 -21.58 -6.63 -17.88
N GLY A 431 -21.01 -5.43 -17.73
CA GLY A 431 -20.74 -4.51 -18.85
C GLY A 431 -19.30 -4.53 -19.36
N MET A 432 -18.36 -5.12 -18.61
CA MET A 432 -16.95 -5.15 -18.98
C MET A 432 -16.63 -6.32 -19.92
N VAL A 433 -15.74 -6.06 -20.88
CA VAL A 433 -15.23 -7.07 -21.83
C VAL A 433 -13.72 -6.97 -21.96
N LEU A 434 -13.08 -8.02 -22.45
CA LEU A 434 -11.62 -8.12 -22.64
C LEU A 434 -11.00 -6.88 -23.34
N CYS A 435 -11.70 -6.28 -24.32
CA CYS A 435 -11.23 -5.06 -24.98
C CYS A 435 -10.92 -3.91 -24.01
N HIS A 436 -11.70 -3.76 -22.93
CA HIS A 436 -11.50 -2.69 -21.95
C HIS A 436 -10.14 -2.82 -21.26
N PHE A 437 -9.78 -4.03 -20.84
CA PHE A 437 -8.53 -4.31 -20.15
C PHE A 437 -7.33 -4.16 -21.07
N ILE A 438 -7.41 -4.66 -22.31
CA ILE A 438 -6.34 -4.49 -23.31
C ILE A 438 -6.18 -3.01 -23.69
N ALA A 439 -7.27 -2.29 -23.96
CA ALA A 439 -7.23 -0.89 -24.36
C ALA A 439 -6.69 0.01 -23.24
N ILE A 440 -7.15 -0.16 -21.98
CA ILE A 440 -6.62 0.62 -20.86
C ILE A 440 -5.16 0.26 -20.56
N PHE A 441 -4.75 -1.01 -20.70
CA PHE A 441 -3.35 -1.42 -20.55
C PHE A 441 -2.45 -0.74 -21.58
N LEU A 442 -2.82 -0.78 -22.87
CA LEU A 442 -2.07 -0.13 -23.94
C LEU A 442 -2.06 1.40 -23.79
N LEU A 443 -3.17 2.02 -23.39
CA LEU A 443 -3.17 3.45 -23.04
C LEU A 443 -2.26 3.77 -21.86
N SER A 444 -2.18 2.88 -20.88
CA SER A 444 -1.43 3.09 -19.63
C SER A 444 0.01 2.60 -19.68
N TRP A 445 0.48 1.92 -20.73
CA TRP A 445 1.84 1.37 -20.71
C TRP A 445 2.91 2.50 -20.70
N PRO A 446 3.98 2.39 -19.91
CA PRO A 446 5.06 3.39 -19.84
C PRO A 446 6.08 3.20 -20.97
N TYR A 447 5.64 3.41 -22.23
CA TYR A 447 6.56 3.42 -23.38
C TYR A 447 7.68 4.45 -23.19
N GLY A 448 8.92 4.09 -23.55
CA GLY A 448 10.09 4.99 -23.46
C GLY A 448 10.99 4.81 -22.23
N ALA A 449 10.77 3.79 -21.40
CA ALA A 449 11.71 3.41 -20.33
C ALA A 449 12.95 2.70 -20.89
N SER A 450 13.97 3.48 -21.29
CA SER A 450 15.39 3.11 -21.54
C SER A 450 15.74 2.01 -22.58
N PHE A 451 14.80 1.18 -23.04
CA PHE A 451 15.09 0.02 -23.90
C PHE A 451 14.08 -0.22 -25.04
N THR A 452 13.32 0.80 -25.46
CA THR A 452 12.28 0.65 -26.51
C THR A 452 12.44 1.62 -27.69
N ASP A 453 13.59 1.60 -28.38
CA ASP A 453 13.79 2.33 -29.65
C ASP A 453 13.05 1.69 -30.86
N GLY A 454 12.49 0.49 -30.66
CA GLY A 454 11.64 -0.22 -31.61
C GLY A 454 10.49 0.66 -32.12
N THR A 455 10.21 0.55 -33.41
CA THR A 455 9.16 1.35 -34.06
C THR A 455 7.76 0.96 -33.57
N LEU A 456 7.53 -0.28 -33.11
CA LEU A 456 6.26 -0.69 -32.51
C LEU A 456 5.96 0.07 -31.21
N SER A 457 6.94 0.16 -30.29
CA SER A 457 6.82 0.98 -29.08
C SER A 457 6.52 2.45 -29.39
N ARG A 458 7.21 3.03 -30.39
CA ARG A 458 6.98 4.42 -30.81
C ARG A 458 5.58 4.62 -31.41
N ALA A 459 5.10 3.70 -32.23
CA ALA A 459 3.76 3.75 -32.80
C ALA A 459 2.66 3.67 -31.72
N LEU A 460 2.79 2.75 -30.76
CA LEU A 460 1.88 2.62 -29.62
C LEU A 460 1.93 3.85 -28.68
N LEU A 461 3.12 4.39 -28.41
CA LEU A 461 3.28 5.65 -27.68
C LEU A 461 2.54 6.80 -28.38
N LYS A 462 2.74 6.97 -29.69
CA LYS A 462 2.07 8.00 -30.48
C LYS A 462 0.56 7.83 -30.51
N ALA A 463 0.07 6.59 -30.62
CA ALA A 463 -1.35 6.27 -30.55
C ALA A 463 -1.94 6.63 -29.17
N SER A 464 -1.29 6.21 -28.07
CA SER A 464 -1.75 6.53 -26.70
C SER A 464 -1.73 8.03 -26.41
N GLN A 465 -0.68 8.74 -26.82
CA GLN A 465 -0.59 10.20 -26.72
C GLN A 465 -1.67 10.91 -27.56
N SER A 466 -1.93 10.45 -28.79
CA SER A 466 -3.01 10.96 -29.65
C SER A 466 -4.38 10.84 -28.96
N VAL A 467 -4.66 9.74 -28.27
CA VAL A 467 -5.89 9.57 -27.47
C VAL A 467 -5.90 10.47 -26.24
N LEU A 468 -4.87 10.40 -25.40
CA LEU A 468 -4.83 11.09 -24.09
C LEU A 468 -4.72 12.61 -24.21
N ASN A 469 -4.20 13.14 -25.33
CA ASN A 469 -4.17 14.58 -25.61
C ASN A 469 -5.47 15.09 -26.25
N LYS A 470 -6.28 14.23 -26.88
CA LYS A 470 -7.55 14.60 -27.53
C LYS A 470 -8.77 14.37 -26.65
N THR A 471 -8.71 13.42 -25.71
CA THR A 471 -9.83 13.15 -24.81
C THR A 471 -10.15 14.36 -23.93
N ARG A 472 -11.45 14.64 -23.78
CA ARG A 472 -11.97 15.63 -22.84
C ARG A 472 -12.39 15.01 -21.51
N CYS A 473 -12.44 13.68 -21.41
CA CYS A 473 -12.74 12.97 -20.18
C CYS A 473 -11.51 12.99 -19.25
N GLN A 474 -11.60 13.80 -18.20
CA GLN A 474 -10.54 13.88 -17.17
C GLN A 474 -10.28 12.52 -16.53
N TYR A 475 -11.35 11.72 -16.32
CA TYR A 475 -11.27 10.41 -15.66
C TYR A 475 -10.45 9.40 -16.45
N LEU A 476 -10.61 9.32 -17.78
CA LEU A 476 -9.77 8.45 -18.62
C LEU A 476 -8.30 8.88 -18.59
N LYS A 477 -8.04 10.19 -18.63
CA LYS A 477 -6.67 10.72 -18.56
C LYS A 477 -6.02 10.42 -17.22
N GLU A 478 -6.76 10.56 -16.13
CA GLU A 478 -6.31 10.32 -14.76
C GLU A 478 -6.08 8.83 -14.49
N GLU A 479 -7.03 7.97 -14.86
CA GLU A 479 -6.92 6.51 -14.73
C GLU A 479 -5.69 5.99 -15.49
N SER A 480 -5.53 6.37 -16.77
CA SER A 480 -4.37 5.95 -17.56
C SER A 480 -3.03 6.50 -17.04
N THR A 481 -3.02 7.70 -16.46
CA THR A 481 -1.80 8.31 -15.92
C THR A 481 -1.39 7.65 -14.61
N THR A 482 -2.34 7.37 -13.70
CA THR A 482 -2.06 6.67 -12.44
C THR A 482 -1.65 5.22 -12.70
N LEU A 483 -2.33 4.48 -13.59
CA LEU A 483 -1.91 3.13 -13.99
C LEU A 483 -0.51 3.14 -14.60
N ARG A 484 -0.19 4.09 -15.49
CA ARG A 484 1.16 4.22 -16.09
C ARG A 484 2.24 4.41 -15.04
N ARG A 485 1.98 5.24 -14.03
CA ARG A 485 2.92 5.44 -12.92
C ARG A 485 3.12 4.16 -12.11
N GLN A 486 2.05 3.44 -11.77
CA GLN A 486 2.14 2.17 -11.04
C GLN A 486 2.92 1.12 -11.84
N LEU A 487 2.60 0.92 -13.13
CA LEU A 487 3.33 0.02 -14.03
C LEU A 487 4.82 0.37 -14.10
N LYS A 488 5.17 1.65 -14.28
CA LYS A 488 6.57 2.12 -14.32
C LYS A 488 7.32 1.80 -13.03
N LYS A 489 6.68 1.95 -11.86
CA LYS A 489 7.30 1.66 -10.56
C LYS A 489 7.50 0.16 -10.34
N LEU A 490 6.52 -0.66 -10.71
CA LEU A 490 6.62 -2.12 -10.66
C LEU A 490 7.68 -2.68 -11.59
N MET A 491 7.85 -2.11 -12.79
CA MET A 491 8.98 -2.44 -13.67
C MET A 491 10.33 -2.18 -12.98
N GLY A 492 10.43 -1.14 -12.14
CA GLY A 492 11.66 -0.80 -11.41
C GLY A 492 11.98 -1.80 -10.30
N TYR A 493 10.96 -2.44 -9.73
CA TYR A 493 11.13 -3.48 -8.72
C TYR A 493 11.39 -4.86 -9.34
N HIS A 494 10.53 -5.28 -10.27
CA HIS A 494 10.64 -6.60 -10.90
C HIS A 494 11.80 -6.69 -11.89
N SER A 495 12.22 -5.58 -12.49
CA SER A 495 13.33 -5.54 -13.45
C SER A 495 14.28 -4.35 -13.23
N PRO A 496 15.03 -4.32 -12.11
CA PRO A 496 15.83 -3.17 -11.70
C PRO A 496 16.98 -2.84 -12.68
N THR A 497 17.49 -3.85 -13.38
CA THR A 497 18.49 -3.68 -14.46
C THR A 497 17.96 -2.89 -15.67
N ILE A 498 16.64 -2.78 -15.85
CA ILE A 498 16.00 -2.13 -17.00
C ILE A 498 15.70 -0.65 -16.73
N LEU A 499 15.49 -0.26 -15.47
CA LEU A 499 15.20 1.13 -15.08
C LEU A 499 16.37 1.89 -14.46
N SER A 500 17.50 1.22 -14.20
CA SER A 500 18.73 1.86 -13.73
C SER A 500 19.30 2.82 -14.79
N PRO A 501 19.30 4.15 -14.57
CA PRO A 501 20.20 5.01 -15.31
C PRO A 501 21.62 4.63 -14.90
N LYS A 502 22.56 4.50 -15.85
CA LYS A 502 23.97 4.61 -15.47
C LYS A 502 24.15 6.00 -14.87
N LEU A 503 24.35 6.08 -13.56
CA LEU A 503 24.83 7.30 -12.92
C LEU A 503 26.07 7.74 -13.71
N PRO A 504 26.13 8.98 -14.22
CA PRO A 504 27.35 9.46 -14.85
C PRO A 504 28.48 9.33 -13.82
N PRO A 505 29.65 8.80 -14.18
CA PRO A 505 30.76 8.70 -13.25
C PRO A 505 31.04 10.11 -12.72
N CYS A 506 31.03 10.28 -11.40
CA CYS A 506 31.26 11.56 -10.76
C CYS A 506 32.55 12.16 -11.31
N ALA A 507 32.43 13.28 -12.02
CA ALA A 507 33.60 13.98 -12.54
C ALA A 507 34.48 14.39 -11.34
N PRO A 508 35.78 14.03 -11.31
CA PRO A 508 36.65 14.40 -10.21
C PRO A 508 36.77 15.93 -10.15
N LYS A 509 36.65 16.46 -8.94
CA LYS A 509 37.03 17.82 -8.56
C LYS A 509 38.11 17.74 -7.50
#